data_AF-A0A849WSP1-F1
#
_entry.id   AF-A0A849WSP1-F1
#
_cell.length_a   1.000
_cell.length_b   1.000
_cell.length_c   1.000
_cell.angle_alpha   90.00
_cell.angle_beta   90.00
_cell.angle_gamma   90.00
#
_symmetry.space_group_name_H-M   'P 1'
#
loop_
_entity.id
_entity.type
_entity.pdbx_description
1 polymer ?
#
loop_
_entity_poly.entity_id
_entity_poly.type
_entity_poly.pdbx_seq_one_letter_code
_entity_poly.pdbx_strand_id
1 'polypeptide(L)'
;MKNWLPACCFIIINFATFKALPAADDRLLYPPIEDKRFCESAVEFKRAFEFFSKEKELDFNEPRSIKAAIDVAKNCTGAFERFQKVFLLLKKSGVELTRAFEVSLEYSGFDNERAKNFFVLFQKLFLENYLNLDFTTAYKLANGLSKDYKGDPIKLRDDFVKIVDLCTAEKQLSLDKKTCAQLALNLTKYTELFPKGVFEDFNDIIKYVQSHKRLGLNIKDTLNLAQRVISKGPKAPTNFKKIIAFTLEENSLKLTEIQAFQLALVISDLSFNDQEDKKINKHDP
;
A
#
# COMPACT_ATOMS: atom_id res chain seq x y z
N MET A 1 89.63 18.13 51.68
CA MET A 1 89.67 17.44 50.36
C MET A 1 88.29 16.84 50.14
N LYS A 2 87.39 17.57 49.48
CA LYS A 2 86.94 17.45 48.07
C LYS A 2 86.04 16.21 47.80
N ASN A 3 84.73 16.49 47.85
CA ASN A 3 83.56 15.70 47.42
C ASN A 3 83.55 15.42 45.92
N TRP A 4 83.10 14.23 45.50
CA TRP A 4 82.50 14.00 44.17
C TRP A 4 81.29 13.04 44.27
N LEU A 5 80.12 13.55 43.86
CA LEU A 5 78.86 12.83 43.60
C LEU A 5 78.81 12.33 42.15
N PRO A 6 78.12 11.22 41.83
CA PRO A 6 77.88 10.81 40.44
C PRO A 6 76.65 11.51 39.85
N ALA A 7 76.75 11.90 38.58
CA ALA A 7 75.74 12.62 37.82
C ALA A 7 74.68 11.68 37.23
N CYS A 8 73.40 12.03 37.41
CA CYS A 8 72.26 11.44 36.72
C CYS A 8 72.19 11.90 35.26
N CYS A 9 72.11 10.95 34.32
CA CYS A 9 71.73 11.19 32.94
C CYS A 9 70.23 11.45 32.83
N PHE A 10 69.85 12.67 32.44
CA PHE A 10 68.50 12.99 31.97
C PHE A 10 68.38 12.60 30.49
N ILE A 11 67.48 11.66 30.17
CA ILE A 11 67.05 11.39 28.80
C ILE A 11 65.99 12.45 28.45
N ILE A 12 66.32 13.35 27.52
CA ILE A 12 65.38 14.31 26.95
C ILE A 12 64.58 13.58 25.87
N ILE A 13 63.31 13.26 26.16
CA ILE A 13 62.36 12.79 25.16
C ILE A 13 61.89 14.02 24.36
N ASN A 14 62.35 14.13 23.12
CA ASN A 14 61.83 15.11 22.17
C ASN A 14 60.37 14.75 21.84
N PHE A 15 59.42 15.47 22.44
CA PHE A 15 58.02 15.46 22.01
C PHE A 15 57.94 16.12 20.63
N ALA A 16 58.04 15.30 19.58
CA ALA A 16 57.66 15.71 18.25
C ALA A 16 56.19 16.15 18.31
N THR A 17 55.96 17.44 18.05
CA THR A 17 54.63 18.02 17.89
C THR A 17 53.96 17.34 16.70
N PHE A 18 53.06 16.39 16.97
CA PHE A 18 52.11 15.90 15.98
C PHE A 18 51.27 17.09 15.53
N LYS A 19 51.63 17.69 14.40
CA LYS A 19 50.72 18.58 13.66
C LYS A 19 49.52 17.72 13.29
N ALA A 20 48.37 17.98 13.92
CA ALA A 20 47.11 17.44 13.49
C ALA A 20 46.96 17.74 11.99
N LEU A 21 46.81 16.70 11.17
CA LEU A 21 46.43 16.86 9.78
C LEU A 21 45.12 17.66 9.77
N PRO A 22 44.99 18.71 8.92
CA PRO A 22 43.72 19.38 8.76
C PRO A 22 42.69 18.31 8.35
N ALA A 23 41.59 18.22 9.09
CA ALA A 23 40.49 17.35 8.72
C ALA A 23 40.15 17.64 7.26
N ALA A 24 40.23 16.60 6.41
CA ALA A 24 39.84 16.74 5.02
C ALA A 24 38.42 17.30 4.97
N ASP A 25 38.16 18.25 4.07
CA ASP A 25 36.81 18.75 3.85
C ASP A 25 36.00 17.64 3.16
N ASP A 26 35.55 16.68 3.96
CA ASP A 26 34.82 15.48 3.55
C ASP A 26 33.48 15.83 2.88
N ARG A 27 33.08 17.11 2.86
CA ARG A 27 31.92 17.62 2.13
C ARG A 27 32.04 17.46 0.62
N LEU A 28 33.27 17.31 0.09
CA LEU A 28 33.50 16.97 -1.32
C LEU A 28 33.21 15.49 -1.63
N LEU A 29 33.26 14.62 -0.61
CA LEU A 29 33.08 13.18 -0.76
C LEU A 29 31.69 12.70 -0.30
N TYR A 30 31.08 13.40 0.66
CA TYR A 30 29.79 13.05 1.23
C TYR A 30 28.90 14.28 1.33
N PRO A 31 27.82 14.38 0.52
CA PRO A 31 26.82 15.42 0.74
C PRO A 31 26.27 15.28 2.17
N PRO A 32 25.99 16.40 2.87
CA PRO A 32 25.46 16.36 4.23
C PRO A 32 24.17 15.54 4.24
N ILE A 33 24.14 14.51 5.08
CA ILE A 33 22.94 13.71 5.33
C ILE A 33 22.00 14.61 6.14
N GLU A 34 21.02 15.23 5.49
CA GLU A 34 20.04 16.11 6.13
C GLU A 34 19.10 15.37 7.10
N ASP A 35 19.11 14.04 7.05
CA ASP A 35 18.17 13.18 7.77
C ASP A 35 18.81 12.50 8.99
N LYS A 36 18.47 12.98 10.18
CA LYS A 36 18.95 12.49 11.48
C LYS A 36 18.22 11.21 11.94
N ARG A 37 17.93 10.28 11.04
CA ARG A 37 17.36 8.98 11.41
C ARG A 37 18.45 8.06 11.96
N PHE A 38 18.22 7.44 13.11
CA PHE A 38 19.03 6.33 13.60
C PHE A 38 18.77 5.11 12.70
N CYS A 39 19.64 4.89 11.71
CA CYS A 39 19.49 3.88 10.68
C CYS A 39 20.55 2.79 10.80
N GLU A 40 20.15 1.54 10.57
CA GLU A 40 21.07 0.41 10.39
C GLU A 40 21.63 0.37 8.95
N SER A 41 22.13 1.50 8.43
CA SER A 41 22.49 1.65 7.02
C SER A 41 23.61 0.69 6.57
N ALA A 42 24.53 0.34 7.46
CA ALA A 42 25.56 -0.67 7.20
C ALA A 42 24.96 -2.08 6.98
N VAL A 43 23.89 -2.42 7.73
CA VAL A 43 23.17 -3.69 7.56
C VAL A 43 22.43 -3.70 6.23
N GLU A 44 21.74 -2.60 5.89
CA GLU A 44 21.02 -2.46 4.62
C GLU A 44 21.98 -2.55 3.42
N PHE A 45 23.12 -1.86 3.48
CA PHE A 45 24.16 -1.91 2.46
C PHE A 45 24.68 -3.33 2.28
N LYS A 46 25.09 -4.00 3.37
CA LYS A 46 25.64 -5.36 3.30
C LYS A 46 24.66 -6.32 2.65
N ARG A 47 23.40 -6.31 3.06
CA ARG A 47 22.35 -7.19 2.52
C ARG A 47 22.10 -6.90 1.03
N ALA A 48 22.01 -5.63 0.66
CA ALA A 48 21.83 -5.23 -0.73
C ALA A 48 23.02 -5.62 -1.62
N PHE A 49 24.25 -5.38 -1.16
CA PHE A 49 25.47 -5.74 -1.89
C PHE A 49 25.59 -7.25 -2.09
N GLU A 50 25.34 -8.04 -1.04
CA GLU A 50 25.33 -9.50 -1.12
C GLU A 50 24.26 -10.01 -2.09
N PHE A 51 23.10 -9.37 -2.13
CA PHE A 51 22.04 -9.70 -3.09
C PHE A 51 22.47 -9.41 -4.53
N PHE A 52 22.93 -8.19 -4.82
CA PHE A 52 23.34 -7.80 -6.17
C PHE A 52 24.55 -8.59 -6.68
N SER A 53 25.47 -8.97 -5.79
CA SER A 53 26.63 -9.80 -6.15
C SER A 53 26.25 -11.25 -6.51
N LYS A 54 25.10 -11.73 -6.02
CA LYS A 54 24.60 -13.10 -6.29
C LYS A 54 23.60 -13.15 -7.44
N GLU A 55 22.92 -12.04 -7.72
CA GLU A 55 21.89 -11.93 -8.75
C GLU A 55 22.51 -11.73 -10.14
N LYS A 56 22.94 -12.85 -10.75
CA LYS A 56 23.65 -12.86 -12.04
C LYS A 56 22.85 -12.26 -13.20
N GLU A 57 21.52 -12.31 -13.14
CA GLU A 57 20.66 -11.83 -14.22
C GLU A 57 20.72 -10.30 -14.39
N LEU A 58 21.12 -9.56 -13.34
CA LEU A 58 21.29 -8.11 -13.42
C LEU A 58 22.56 -7.68 -14.18
N ASP A 59 23.51 -8.60 -14.39
CA ASP A 59 24.82 -8.32 -15.02
C ASP A 59 25.54 -7.12 -14.40
N PHE A 60 25.52 -7.03 -13.06
CA PHE A 60 26.21 -5.97 -12.33
C PHE A 60 27.66 -6.38 -12.07
N ASN A 61 28.60 -5.53 -12.49
CA ASN A 61 29.96 -5.58 -11.98
C ASN A 61 30.02 -5.02 -10.55
N GLU A 62 31.13 -5.24 -9.86
CA GLU A 62 31.31 -4.82 -8.46
C GLU A 62 31.03 -3.31 -8.24
N PRO A 63 31.55 -2.37 -9.06
CA PRO A 63 31.20 -0.95 -8.92
C PRO A 63 29.70 -0.66 -9.00
N ARG A 64 28.97 -1.34 -9.90
CA ARG A 64 27.53 -1.19 -10.06
C ARG A 64 26.77 -1.80 -8.87
N SER A 65 27.21 -2.95 -8.36
CA SER A 65 26.65 -3.56 -7.14
C SER A 65 26.85 -2.67 -5.92
N ILE A 66 28.02 -2.05 -5.76
CA ILE A 66 28.28 -1.06 -4.69
C ILE A 66 27.32 0.12 -4.81
N LYS A 67 27.20 0.71 -6.01
CA LYS A 67 26.30 1.85 -6.23
C LYS A 67 24.84 1.50 -5.92
N ALA A 68 24.34 0.38 -6.43
CA ALA A 68 22.98 -0.08 -6.16
C ALA A 68 22.74 -0.34 -4.67
N ALA A 69 23.71 -0.93 -3.96
CA ALA A 69 23.63 -1.16 -2.52
C ALA A 69 23.60 0.15 -1.72
N ILE A 70 24.39 1.16 -2.12
CA ILE A 70 24.34 2.51 -1.55
C ILE A 70 22.95 3.11 -1.76
N ASP A 71 22.39 3.01 -2.97
CA ASP A 71 21.08 3.60 -3.29
C ASP A 71 19.94 2.97 -2.47
N VAL A 72 19.99 1.66 -2.19
CA VAL A 72 19.07 1.00 -1.25
C VAL A 72 19.33 1.46 0.19
N ALA A 73 20.59 1.50 0.64
CA ALA A 73 20.94 1.82 2.03
C ALA A 73 20.60 3.26 2.43
N LYS A 74 20.59 4.21 1.47
CA LYS A 74 20.11 5.59 1.68
C LYS A 74 18.68 5.66 2.22
N ASN A 75 17.86 4.63 1.95
CA ASN A 75 16.47 4.57 2.38
C ASN A 75 16.28 4.00 3.81
N CYS A 76 17.36 3.83 4.57
CA CYS A 76 17.36 3.51 6.00
C CYS A 76 16.77 2.12 6.32
N THR A 77 16.49 1.86 7.60
CA THR A 77 16.06 0.57 8.14
C THR A 77 14.87 -0.05 7.39
N GLY A 78 15.02 -1.31 6.99
CA GLY A 78 14.04 -2.11 6.25
C GLY A 78 14.02 -1.85 4.73
N ALA A 79 14.87 -0.97 4.21
CA ALA A 79 14.88 -0.63 2.79
C ALA A 79 15.18 -1.84 1.90
N PHE A 80 16.17 -2.66 2.26
CA PHE A 80 16.51 -3.85 1.50
C PHE A 80 15.37 -4.86 1.48
N GLU A 81 14.65 -5.04 2.59
CA GLU A 81 13.52 -5.97 2.63
C GLU A 81 12.38 -5.53 1.70
N ARG A 82 12.06 -4.23 1.70
CA ARG A 82 11.06 -3.64 0.79
C ARG A 82 11.52 -3.77 -0.67
N PHE A 83 12.77 -3.41 -0.95
CA PHE A 83 13.40 -3.58 -2.26
C PHE A 83 13.26 -5.02 -2.76
N GLN A 84 13.76 -5.97 -1.97
CA GLN A 84 13.86 -7.37 -2.37
C GLN A 84 12.48 -7.97 -2.64
N LYS A 85 11.49 -7.69 -1.77
CA LYS A 85 10.11 -8.18 -1.96
C LYS A 85 9.50 -7.70 -3.26
N VAL A 86 9.64 -6.40 -3.57
CA VAL A 86 9.13 -5.82 -4.81
C VAL A 86 9.90 -6.35 -6.02
N PHE A 87 11.23 -6.44 -5.94
CA PHE A 87 12.07 -6.89 -7.04
C PHE A 87 11.77 -8.33 -7.42
N LEU A 88 11.70 -9.23 -6.45
CA LEU A 88 11.39 -10.63 -6.69
C LEU A 88 9.97 -10.83 -7.22
N LEU A 89 9.00 -10.04 -6.77
CA LEU A 89 7.63 -10.06 -7.31
C LEU A 89 7.60 -9.66 -8.79
N LEU A 90 8.23 -8.55 -9.14
CA LEU A 90 8.27 -8.03 -10.51
C LEU A 90 9.07 -8.95 -11.43
N LYS A 91 10.23 -9.43 -10.97
CA LYS A 91 11.05 -10.41 -11.70
C LYS A 91 10.27 -11.70 -11.99
N LYS A 92 9.63 -12.29 -10.97
CA LYS A 92 8.81 -13.50 -11.13
C LYS A 92 7.59 -13.28 -12.04
N SER A 93 7.14 -12.04 -12.12
CA SER A 93 6.04 -11.59 -12.98
C SER A 93 6.47 -11.36 -14.44
N GLY A 94 7.73 -11.57 -14.79
CA GLY A 94 8.25 -11.38 -16.15
C GLY A 94 8.48 -9.92 -16.54
N VAL A 95 8.53 -9.02 -15.56
CA VAL A 95 8.88 -7.61 -15.80
C VAL A 95 10.37 -7.53 -16.14
N GLU A 96 10.70 -6.70 -17.13
CA GLU A 96 12.08 -6.44 -17.55
C GLU A 96 12.93 -5.96 -16.35
N LEU A 97 14.14 -6.51 -16.23
CA LEU A 97 14.94 -6.40 -15.00
C LEU A 97 15.32 -4.96 -14.65
N THR A 98 15.59 -4.12 -15.65
CA THR A 98 15.87 -2.68 -15.42
C THR A 98 14.65 -2.02 -14.81
N ARG A 99 13.46 -2.24 -15.37
CA ARG A 99 12.22 -1.70 -14.82
C ARG A 99 11.90 -2.26 -13.42
N ALA A 100 12.09 -3.56 -13.21
CA ALA A 100 11.91 -4.18 -11.90
C ALA A 100 12.83 -3.55 -10.85
N PHE A 101 14.10 -3.30 -11.21
CA PHE A 101 15.07 -2.64 -10.35
C PHE A 101 14.66 -1.20 -10.00
N GLU A 102 14.29 -0.38 -10.99
CA GLU A 102 13.87 1.02 -10.79
C GLU A 102 12.68 1.13 -9.84
N VAL A 103 11.63 0.34 -10.07
CA VAL A 103 10.43 0.34 -9.23
C VAL A 103 10.77 -0.13 -7.81
N SER A 104 11.57 -1.19 -7.68
CA SER A 104 11.96 -1.71 -6.37
C SER A 104 12.79 -0.71 -5.57
N LEU A 105 13.64 0.07 -6.26
CA LEU A 105 14.41 1.13 -5.65
C LEU A 105 13.51 2.26 -5.14
N GLU A 106 12.49 2.69 -5.89
CA GLU A 106 11.48 3.64 -5.41
C GLU A 106 10.81 3.12 -4.12
N TYR A 107 10.33 1.87 -4.14
CA TYR A 107 9.63 1.27 -3.00
C TYR A 107 10.50 0.99 -1.78
N SER A 108 11.82 0.89 -1.95
CA SER A 108 12.75 0.81 -0.82
C SER A 108 12.71 2.05 0.07
N GLY A 109 12.35 3.21 -0.52
CA GLY A 109 12.18 4.51 0.16
C GLY A 109 10.84 4.73 0.85
N PHE A 110 9.84 3.86 0.66
CA PHE A 110 8.54 3.99 1.33
C PHE A 110 8.54 3.32 2.70
N ASP A 111 7.53 3.61 3.53
CA ASP A 111 7.29 2.84 4.74
C ASP A 111 6.81 1.41 4.43
N ASN A 112 6.86 0.55 5.44
CA ASN A 112 6.54 -0.87 5.30
C ASN A 112 5.09 -1.13 4.86
N GLU A 113 4.12 -0.35 5.31
CA GLU A 113 2.72 -0.58 4.96
C GLU A 113 2.43 -0.15 3.52
N ARG A 114 2.98 0.98 3.06
CA ARG A 114 2.88 1.38 1.65
C ARG A 114 3.53 0.37 0.70
N ALA A 115 4.73 -0.12 1.03
CA ALA A 115 5.39 -1.13 0.23
C ALA A 115 4.62 -2.47 0.22
N LYS A 116 4.07 -2.87 1.37
CA LYS A 116 3.22 -4.06 1.49
C LYS A 116 1.93 -3.93 0.68
N ASN A 117 1.31 -2.75 0.68
CA ASN A 117 0.13 -2.47 -0.13
C ASN A 117 0.41 -2.67 -1.61
N PHE A 118 1.49 -2.07 -2.12
CA PHE A 118 1.85 -2.25 -3.52
C PHE A 118 2.06 -3.71 -3.85
N PHE A 119 2.84 -4.42 -3.03
CA PHE A 119 3.12 -5.85 -3.21
C PHE A 119 1.83 -6.67 -3.33
N VAL A 120 0.90 -6.52 -2.37
CA VAL A 120 -0.34 -7.30 -2.35
C VAL A 120 -1.30 -6.92 -3.47
N LEU A 121 -1.48 -5.61 -3.70
CA LEU A 121 -2.37 -5.11 -4.75
C LEU A 121 -1.87 -5.49 -6.14
N PHE A 122 -0.58 -5.29 -6.41
CA PHE A 122 0.03 -5.68 -7.68
C PHE A 122 -0.11 -7.18 -7.93
N GLN A 123 0.11 -8.02 -6.92
CA GLN A 123 -0.07 -9.46 -7.05
C GLN A 123 -1.50 -9.84 -7.47
N LYS A 124 -2.52 -9.24 -6.85
CA LYS A 124 -3.94 -9.47 -7.18
C LYS A 124 -4.34 -8.89 -8.53
N LEU A 125 -3.71 -7.80 -8.96
CA LEU A 125 -3.97 -7.18 -10.25
C LEU A 125 -3.31 -7.96 -11.40
N PHE A 126 -2.07 -8.42 -11.22
CA PHE A 126 -1.23 -8.93 -12.30
C PHE A 126 -1.30 -10.45 -12.49
N LEU A 127 -1.33 -11.26 -11.42
CA LEU A 127 -1.22 -12.71 -11.58
C LEU A 127 -2.44 -13.33 -12.28
N GLU A 128 -2.18 -14.40 -13.04
CA GLU A 128 -3.18 -15.12 -13.84
C GLU A 128 -4.34 -15.66 -13.00
N ASN A 129 -4.05 -16.18 -11.80
CA ASN A 129 -5.06 -16.73 -10.89
C ASN A 129 -5.97 -15.66 -10.25
N TYR A 130 -5.75 -14.37 -10.54
CA TYR A 130 -6.56 -13.27 -10.07
C TYR A 130 -7.09 -12.46 -11.27
N LEU A 131 -6.75 -11.17 -11.37
CA LEU A 131 -7.31 -10.27 -12.39
C LEU A 131 -6.55 -10.31 -13.72
N ASN A 132 -5.32 -10.84 -13.76
CA ASN A 132 -4.53 -11.02 -14.99
C ASN A 132 -4.45 -9.77 -15.88
N LEU A 133 -4.26 -8.59 -15.28
CA LEU A 133 -4.09 -7.34 -16.00
C LEU A 133 -2.67 -7.24 -16.56
N ASP A 134 -2.49 -6.46 -17.64
CA ASP A 134 -1.17 -6.16 -18.16
C ASP A 134 -0.33 -5.37 -17.13
N PHE A 135 1.00 -5.47 -17.26
CA PHE A 135 1.94 -4.84 -16.33
C PHE A 135 1.68 -3.35 -16.12
N THR A 136 1.47 -2.60 -17.22
CA THR A 136 1.32 -1.13 -17.17
C THR A 136 0.07 -0.76 -16.38
N THR A 137 -1.05 -1.43 -16.66
CA THR A 137 -2.30 -1.22 -15.93
C THR A 137 -2.18 -1.64 -14.47
N ALA A 138 -1.67 -2.84 -14.19
CA ALA A 138 -1.50 -3.36 -12.83
C ALA A 138 -0.59 -2.46 -11.98
N TYR A 139 0.54 -2.03 -12.54
CA TYR A 139 1.49 -1.13 -11.88
C TYR A 139 0.84 0.22 -11.58
N LYS A 140 0.20 0.86 -12.56
CA LYS A 140 -0.43 2.17 -12.37
C LYS A 140 -1.48 2.14 -11.25
N LEU A 141 -2.31 1.10 -11.22
CA LEU A 141 -3.35 0.93 -10.20
C LEU A 141 -2.76 0.63 -8.83
N ALA A 142 -1.86 -0.35 -8.73
CA ALA A 142 -1.21 -0.70 -7.46
C ALA A 142 -0.43 0.50 -6.88
N ASN A 143 0.26 1.25 -7.74
CA ASN A 143 1.01 2.43 -7.35
C ASN A 143 0.10 3.55 -6.86
N GLY A 144 -0.97 3.89 -7.60
CA GLY A 144 -1.91 4.93 -7.18
C GLY A 144 -2.61 4.59 -5.85
N LEU A 145 -3.00 3.33 -5.67
CA LEU A 145 -3.62 2.83 -4.44
C LEU A 145 -2.66 2.71 -3.25
N SER A 146 -1.34 2.73 -3.49
CA SER A 146 -0.33 2.61 -2.42
C SER A 146 0.33 3.94 -2.06
N LYS A 147 0.49 4.84 -3.04
CA LYS A 147 1.20 6.11 -2.91
C LYS A 147 0.28 7.28 -2.60
N ASP A 148 -0.86 7.37 -3.30
CA ASP A 148 -1.70 8.57 -3.33
C ASP A 148 -2.99 8.42 -2.49
N TYR A 149 -3.18 7.27 -1.84
CA TYR A 149 -4.38 6.97 -1.06
C TYR A 149 -4.38 7.70 0.28
N LYS A 150 -5.52 8.32 0.63
CA LYS A 150 -5.64 9.17 1.83
C LYS A 150 -6.27 8.46 3.03
N GLY A 151 -6.97 7.35 2.81
CA GLY A 151 -7.58 6.55 3.87
C GLY A 151 -6.61 5.60 4.57
N ASP A 152 -7.14 4.64 5.34
CA ASP A 152 -6.34 3.58 5.98
C ASP A 152 -5.83 2.56 4.93
N PRO A 153 -4.50 2.49 4.68
CA PRO A 153 -3.92 1.61 3.68
C PRO A 153 -4.20 0.12 3.97
N ILE A 154 -4.28 -0.28 5.24
CA ILE A 154 -4.55 -1.66 5.63
C ILE A 154 -5.97 -2.04 5.20
N LYS A 155 -6.95 -1.16 5.44
CA LYS A 155 -8.36 -1.40 5.08
C LYS A 155 -8.56 -1.48 3.58
N LEU A 156 -7.96 -0.54 2.84
CA LEU A 156 -7.99 -0.57 1.38
C LEU A 156 -7.50 -1.91 0.83
N ARG A 157 -6.32 -2.35 1.29
CA ARG A 157 -5.71 -3.61 0.85
C ARG A 157 -6.60 -4.80 1.18
N ASP A 158 -7.07 -4.89 2.41
CA ASP A 158 -7.84 -6.03 2.89
C ASP A 158 -9.19 -6.12 2.16
N ASP A 159 -9.89 -4.99 1.96
CA ASP A 159 -11.12 -4.94 1.18
C ASP A 159 -10.88 -5.30 -0.28
N PHE A 160 -9.85 -4.73 -0.92
CA PHE A 160 -9.53 -5.03 -2.31
C PHE A 160 -9.30 -6.53 -2.52
N VAL A 161 -8.50 -7.16 -1.64
CA VAL A 161 -8.25 -8.61 -1.67
C VAL A 161 -9.55 -9.39 -1.53
N LYS A 162 -10.37 -9.07 -0.53
CA LYS A 162 -11.64 -9.78 -0.31
C LYS A 162 -12.61 -9.61 -1.47
N ILE A 163 -12.66 -8.43 -2.11
CA ILE A 163 -13.50 -8.20 -3.29
C ILE A 163 -13.01 -9.02 -4.49
N VAL A 164 -11.70 -9.03 -4.76
CA VAL A 164 -11.12 -9.84 -5.84
C VAL A 164 -11.40 -11.33 -5.61
N ASP A 165 -11.23 -11.81 -4.38
CA ASP A 165 -11.49 -13.20 -4.02
C ASP A 165 -12.99 -13.54 -4.16
N LEU A 166 -13.89 -12.63 -3.77
CA LEU A 166 -15.34 -12.77 -3.96
C LEU A 166 -15.72 -12.91 -5.44
N CYS A 167 -15.09 -12.13 -6.32
CA CYS A 167 -15.38 -12.22 -7.75
C CYS A 167 -14.84 -13.50 -8.41
N THR A 168 -13.61 -13.87 -8.06
CA THR A 168 -12.80 -14.84 -8.81
C THR A 168 -13.00 -16.27 -8.33
N ALA A 169 -13.52 -16.46 -7.12
CA ALA A 169 -13.87 -17.78 -6.62
C ALA A 169 -15.05 -18.40 -7.41
N GLU A 170 -14.82 -19.57 -8.03
CA GLU A 170 -15.75 -20.30 -8.91
C GLU A 170 -17.17 -20.53 -8.34
N LYS A 171 -17.30 -20.49 -7.01
CA LYS A 171 -18.56 -20.78 -6.31
C LYS A 171 -19.28 -19.53 -5.77
N GLN A 172 -18.74 -18.34 -5.98
CA GLN A 172 -19.32 -17.11 -5.44
C GLN A 172 -19.99 -16.30 -6.55
N LEU A 173 -19.22 -15.54 -7.33
CA LEU A 173 -19.77 -14.68 -8.38
C LEU A 173 -19.32 -15.08 -9.79
N SER A 174 -18.12 -15.69 -9.91
CA SER A 174 -17.51 -16.12 -11.17
C SER A 174 -17.58 -15.06 -12.28
N LEU A 175 -17.30 -13.81 -11.92
CA LEU A 175 -17.31 -12.70 -12.87
C LEU A 175 -16.09 -12.77 -13.79
N ASP A 176 -16.22 -12.25 -15.00
CA ASP A 176 -15.04 -12.04 -15.84
C ASP A 176 -14.06 -11.07 -15.15
N LYS A 177 -12.76 -11.28 -15.39
CA LYS A 177 -11.69 -10.55 -14.69
C LYS A 177 -11.78 -9.03 -14.87
N LYS A 178 -12.24 -8.55 -16.03
CA LYS A 178 -12.40 -7.12 -16.32
C LYS A 178 -13.52 -6.52 -15.47
N THR A 179 -14.67 -7.18 -15.40
CA THR A 179 -15.78 -6.76 -14.53
C THR A 179 -15.36 -6.78 -13.06
N CYS A 180 -14.62 -7.79 -12.61
CA CYS A 180 -14.15 -7.81 -11.23
C CYS A 180 -13.16 -6.68 -10.93
N ALA A 181 -12.18 -6.44 -11.81
CA ALA A 181 -11.22 -5.35 -11.64
C ALA A 181 -11.95 -4.01 -11.51
N GLN A 182 -12.96 -3.77 -12.36
CA GLN A 182 -13.76 -2.54 -12.31
C GLN A 182 -14.56 -2.42 -11.02
N LEU A 183 -15.15 -3.52 -10.53
CA LEU A 183 -15.88 -3.55 -9.27
C LEU A 183 -14.97 -3.23 -8.08
N ALA A 184 -13.83 -3.92 -7.98
CA ALA A 184 -12.85 -3.72 -6.92
C ALA A 184 -12.37 -2.26 -6.88
N LEU A 185 -11.97 -1.70 -8.03
CA LEU A 185 -11.52 -0.31 -8.16
C LEU A 185 -12.61 0.74 -7.90
N ASN A 186 -13.88 0.40 -8.12
CA ASN A 186 -14.97 1.31 -7.79
C ASN A 186 -15.20 1.32 -6.28
N LEU A 187 -15.16 0.17 -5.63
CA LEU A 187 -15.38 0.05 -4.19
C LEU A 187 -14.24 0.67 -3.38
N THR A 188 -12.99 0.63 -3.88
CA THR A 188 -11.86 1.30 -3.24
C THR A 188 -12.01 2.83 -3.16
N LYS A 189 -12.90 3.44 -3.94
CA LYS A 189 -13.17 4.88 -3.84
C LYS A 189 -13.98 5.23 -2.59
N TYR A 190 -14.69 4.25 -2.04
CA TYR A 190 -15.55 4.45 -0.88
C TYR A 190 -14.87 4.01 0.41
N THR A 191 -13.73 3.31 0.36
CA THR A 191 -13.01 2.85 1.57
C THR A 191 -12.55 3.98 2.47
N GLU A 192 -12.31 5.18 1.92
CA GLU A 192 -11.99 6.37 2.72
C GLU A 192 -13.16 6.82 3.61
N LEU A 193 -14.41 6.56 3.17
CA LEU A 193 -15.61 6.92 3.93
C LEU A 193 -15.98 5.87 4.98
N PHE A 194 -15.45 4.64 4.89
CA PHE A 194 -15.84 3.51 5.73
C PHE A 194 -14.70 3.13 6.69
N PRO A 195 -14.75 3.56 7.98
CA PRO A 195 -13.68 3.30 8.94
C PRO A 195 -13.36 1.82 9.17
N LYS A 196 -14.33 0.95 8.92
CA LYS A 196 -14.20 -0.52 9.09
C LYS A 196 -13.89 -1.26 7.79
N GLY A 197 -13.77 -0.54 6.68
CA GLY A 197 -13.77 -1.12 5.34
C GLY A 197 -15.18 -1.27 4.76
N VAL A 198 -15.26 -1.45 3.44
CA VAL A 198 -16.50 -1.54 2.66
C VAL A 198 -16.96 -2.97 2.41
N PHE A 199 -16.05 -3.96 2.51
CA PHE A 199 -16.34 -5.30 2.02
C PHE A 199 -17.50 -5.98 2.74
N GLU A 200 -17.52 -5.92 4.08
CA GLU A 200 -18.54 -6.64 4.86
C GLU A 200 -19.94 -6.08 4.57
N ASP A 201 -20.09 -4.75 4.52
CA ASP A 201 -21.35 -4.11 4.16
C ASP A 201 -21.76 -4.41 2.72
N PHE A 202 -20.80 -4.39 1.78
CA PHE A 202 -21.06 -4.70 0.37
C PHE A 202 -21.55 -6.15 0.20
N ASN A 203 -20.85 -7.11 0.81
CA ASN A 203 -21.19 -8.54 0.75
C ASN A 203 -22.53 -8.84 1.44
N ASP A 204 -22.81 -8.17 2.55
CA ASP A 204 -24.08 -8.30 3.26
C ASP A 204 -25.26 -7.82 2.41
N ILE A 205 -25.13 -6.70 1.69
CA ILE A 205 -26.18 -6.24 0.77
C ILE A 205 -26.41 -7.22 -0.37
N ILE A 206 -25.35 -7.81 -0.95
CA ILE A 206 -25.48 -8.84 -1.99
C ILE A 206 -26.30 -10.02 -1.46
N LYS A 207 -25.91 -10.57 -0.31
CA LYS A 207 -26.60 -11.72 0.30
C LYS A 207 -28.05 -11.38 0.64
N TYR A 208 -28.28 -10.19 1.17
CA TYR A 208 -29.62 -9.71 1.50
C TYR A 208 -30.50 -9.65 0.26
N VAL A 209 -30.05 -9.03 -0.83
CA VAL A 209 -30.79 -8.95 -2.10
C VAL A 209 -31.03 -10.34 -2.70
N GLN A 210 -30.03 -11.24 -2.67
CA GLN A 210 -30.16 -12.60 -3.20
C GLN A 210 -31.15 -13.47 -2.41
N SER A 211 -31.38 -13.18 -1.13
CA SER A 211 -32.41 -13.86 -0.33
C SER A 211 -33.84 -13.48 -0.76
N HIS A 212 -34.00 -12.35 -1.45
CA HIS A 212 -35.25 -11.76 -1.93
C HIS A 212 -35.51 -12.13 -3.39
N LYS A 213 -35.72 -13.43 -3.66
CA LYS A 213 -35.81 -14.00 -5.03
C LYS A 213 -36.89 -13.36 -5.92
N ARG A 214 -37.94 -12.78 -5.34
CA ARG A 214 -39.05 -12.17 -6.10
C ARG A 214 -38.63 -10.89 -6.85
N LEU A 215 -37.50 -10.30 -6.48
CA LEU A 215 -36.93 -9.17 -7.22
C LEU A 215 -36.42 -9.57 -8.61
N GLY A 216 -36.13 -10.86 -8.84
CA GLY A 216 -35.68 -11.35 -10.14
C GLY A 216 -34.36 -10.73 -10.63
N LEU A 217 -33.57 -10.11 -9.74
CA LEU A 217 -32.31 -9.48 -10.12
C LEU A 217 -31.26 -10.53 -10.46
N ASN A 218 -30.62 -10.37 -11.61
CA ASN A 218 -29.41 -11.13 -11.93
C ASN A 218 -28.23 -10.62 -11.08
N ILE A 219 -27.10 -11.30 -11.17
CA ILE A 219 -25.94 -10.93 -10.35
C ILE A 219 -25.39 -9.55 -10.68
N LYS A 220 -25.38 -9.14 -11.95
CA LYS A 220 -24.89 -7.83 -12.37
C LYS A 220 -25.74 -6.71 -11.76
N ASP A 221 -27.06 -6.85 -11.79
CA ASP A 221 -27.98 -5.88 -11.21
C ASP A 221 -27.89 -5.84 -9.68
N THR A 222 -27.67 -7.00 -9.05
CA THR A 222 -27.41 -7.11 -7.62
C THR A 222 -26.14 -6.35 -7.21
N LEU A 223 -25.05 -6.52 -7.96
CA LEU A 223 -23.78 -5.83 -7.70
C LEU A 223 -23.90 -4.32 -7.89
N ASN A 224 -24.59 -3.89 -8.95
CA ASN A 224 -24.86 -2.47 -9.20
C ASN A 224 -25.69 -1.85 -8.08
N LEU A 225 -26.70 -2.56 -7.58
CA LEU A 225 -27.52 -2.12 -6.45
C LEU A 225 -26.67 -2.02 -5.19
N ALA A 226 -25.89 -3.04 -4.86
CA ALA A 226 -25.00 -3.02 -3.70
C ALA A 226 -24.00 -1.86 -3.77
N GLN A 227 -23.37 -1.64 -4.92
CA GLN A 227 -22.46 -0.51 -5.13
C GLN A 227 -23.18 0.83 -4.98
N ARG A 228 -24.41 0.97 -5.50
CA ARG A 228 -25.22 2.19 -5.32
C ARG A 228 -25.46 2.46 -3.85
N VAL A 229 -25.86 1.47 -3.06
CA VAL A 229 -26.09 1.63 -1.62
C VAL A 229 -24.80 2.04 -0.91
N ILE A 230 -23.69 1.35 -1.18
CA ILE A 230 -22.36 1.66 -0.58
C ILE A 230 -21.91 3.09 -0.93
N SER A 231 -22.19 3.56 -2.14
CA SER A 231 -21.82 4.91 -2.58
C SER A 231 -22.50 6.03 -1.77
N LYS A 232 -23.49 5.70 -0.94
CA LYS A 232 -24.22 6.63 -0.06
C LYS A 232 -23.73 6.59 1.39
N GLY A 233 -22.51 6.09 1.60
CA GLY A 233 -21.79 6.19 2.86
C GLY A 233 -22.14 5.13 3.91
N PRO A 234 -21.48 5.17 5.09
CA PRO A 234 -21.48 4.05 6.04
C PRO A 234 -22.83 3.69 6.66
N LYS A 235 -23.78 4.63 6.69
CA LYS A 235 -25.12 4.39 7.26
C LYS A 235 -26.10 3.81 6.23
N ALA A 236 -25.82 3.96 4.94
CA ALA A 236 -26.73 3.55 3.87
C ALA A 236 -27.07 2.05 3.89
N PRO A 237 -26.13 1.11 4.06
CA PRO A 237 -26.46 -0.32 4.11
C PRO A 237 -27.44 -0.68 5.23
N THR A 238 -27.28 -0.07 6.41
CA THR A 238 -28.19 -0.28 7.54
C THR A 238 -29.57 0.32 7.27
N ASN A 239 -29.62 1.55 6.75
CA ASN A 239 -30.88 2.23 6.43
C ASN A 239 -31.64 1.49 5.34
N PHE A 240 -30.95 1.00 4.31
CA PHE A 240 -31.51 0.20 3.23
C PHE A 240 -32.30 -1.00 3.77
N LYS A 241 -31.66 -1.85 4.59
CA LYS A 241 -32.29 -3.04 5.16
C LYS A 241 -33.43 -2.71 6.13
N LYS A 242 -33.28 -1.67 6.95
CA LYS A 242 -34.30 -1.25 7.92
C LYS A 242 -35.60 -0.81 7.26
N ILE A 243 -35.52 -0.07 6.16
CA ILE A 243 -36.70 0.39 5.43
C ILE A 243 -37.43 -0.77 4.75
N ILE A 244 -36.69 -1.74 4.20
CA ILE A 244 -37.29 -2.94 3.61
C ILE A 244 -38.02 -3.74 4.69
N ALA A 245 -37.37 -4.01 5.82
CA ALA A 245 -37.99 -4.71 6.95
C ALA A 245 -39.27 -3.98 7.41
N PHE A 246 -39.18 -2.67 7.66
CA PHE A 246 -40.33 -1.86 8.07
C PHE A 246 -41.46 -1.95 7.05
N THR A 247 -41.21 -1.76 5.75
CA THR A 247 -42.27 -1.68 4.73
C THR A 247 -42.96 -3.01 4.41
N LEU A 248 -42.33 -4.13 4.74
CA LEU A 248 -42.86 -5.48 4.53
C LEU A 248 -43.59 -6.06 5.76
N GLU A 249 -43.43 -5.48 6.96
CA GLU A 249 -44.13 -5.92 8.17
C GLU A 249 -45.67 -5.79 8.07
N GLU A 250 -46.41 -6.72 8.70
CA GLU A 250 -47.87 -6.80 8.59
C GLU A 250 -48.62 -5.57 9.14
N ASN A 251 -47.99 -4.75 9.98
CA ASN A 251 -48.61 -3.56 10.59
C ASN A 251 -48.03 -2.24 10.06
N SER A 252 -47.41 -2.26 8.88
CA SER A 252 -46.74 -1.10 8.29
C SER A 252 -47.38 -0.66 6.95
N LEU A 253 -46.59 -0.07 6.06
CA LEU A 253 -46.98 0.42 4.74
C LEU A 253 -47.44 -0.69 3.76
N LYS A 254 -47.14 -1.98 4.05
CA LYS A 254 -47.55 -3.15 3.25
C LYS A 254 -47.20 -3.01 1.76
N LEU A 255 -46.00 -2.53 1.48
CA LEU A 255 -45.54 -2.37 0.11
C LEU A 255 -45.25 -3.74 -0.53
N THR A 256 -45.33 -3.81 -1.85
CA THR A 256 -44.72 -4.94 -2.56
C THR A 256 -43.20 -4.90 -2.38
N GLU A 257 -42.53 -6.04 -2.52
CA GLU A 257 -41.07 -6.16 -2.36
C GLU A 257 -40.30 -5.21 -3.31
N ILE A 258 -40.78 -5.04 -4.55
CA ILE A 258 -40.21 -4.09 -5.51
C ILE A 258 -40.32 -2.65 -4.99
N GLN A 259 -41.50 -2.26 -4.50
CA GLN A 259 -41.73 -0.92 -3.94
C GLN A 259 -40.92 -0.67 -2.67
N ALA A 260 -40.78 -1.69 -1.80
CA ALA A 260 -39.96 -1.65 -0.61
C ALA A 260 -38.49 -1.35 -0.94
N PHE A 261 -37.93 -2.06 -1.92
CA PHE A 261 -36.56 -1.84 -2.38
C PHE A 261 -36.38 -0.46 -3.05
N GLN A 262 -37.33 -0.01 -3.86
CA GLN A 262 -37.29 1.33 -4.45
C GLN A 262 -37.29 2.42 -3.38
N LEU A 263 -38.17 2.32 -2.38
CA LEU A 263 -38.19 3.27 -1.27
C LEU A 263 -36.89 3.21 -0.46
N ALA A 264 -36.36 2.02 -0.20
CA ALA A 264 -35.10 1.84 0.51
C ALA A 264 -33.91 2.47 -0.22
N LEU A 265 -33.87 2.43 -1.55
CA LEU A 265 -32.88 3.16 -2.34
C LEU A 265 -33.00 4.67 -2.16
N VAL A 266 -34.23 5.21 -2.23
CA VAL A 266 -34.47 6.65 -2.00
C VAL A 266 -34.01 7.08 -0.61
N ILE A 267 -34.31 6.29 0.43
CA ILE A 267 -33.87 6.61 1.80
C ILE A 267 -32.35 6.43 1.96
N SER A 268 -31.75 5.44 1.30
CA SER A 268 -30.29 5.28 1.30
C SER A 268 -29.59 6.50 0.70
N ASP A 269 -30.16 7.10 -0.36
CA ASP A 269 -29.64 8.31 -0.97
C ASP A 269 -29.60 9.52 0.01
N LEU A 270 -30.38 9.49 1.09
CA LEU A 270 -30.37 10.50 2.16
C LEU A 270 -29.35 10.22 3.27
N SER A 271 -28.61 9.11 3.20
CA SER A 271 -27.72 8.66 4.29
C SER A 271 -26.37 9.37 4.34
N PHE A 272 -26.05 10.17 3.33
CA PHE A 272 -24.81 10.91 3.24
C PHE A 272 -25.04 12.28 2.60
N ASN A 273 -24.55 13.32 3.28
CA ASN A 273 -24.65 14.70 2.83
C ASN A 273 -23.26 15.26 2.51
N ASP A 274 -22.88 15.18 1.23
CA ASP A 274 -21.61 15.68 0.69
C ASP A 274 -21.36 17.19 0.93
N GLN A 275 -22.36 17.93 1.41
CA GLN A 275 -22.25 19.37 1.68
C GLN A 275 -21.50 19.69 2.97
N GLU A 276 -21.41 18.75 3.93
CA GLU A 276 -20.70 18.99 5.21
C GLU A 276 -19.17 18.83 5.09
N ASP A 277 -18.69 17.85 4.32
CA ASP A 277 -17.24 17.63 4.13
C ASP A 277 -16.55 18.76 3.32
N LYS A 278 -17.31 19.48 2.48
CA LYS A 278 -16.80 20.69 1.79
C LYS A 278 -16.63 21.89 2.72
N LYS A 279 -17.24 21.89 3.91
CA LYS A 279 -17.06 22.95 4.91
C LYS A 279 -15.87 22.69 5.82
N ILE A 280 -15.55 21.42 6.09
CA ILE A 280 -14.43 21.04 6.96
C ILE A 280 -13.08 21.28 6.25
N ASN A 281 -12.98 21.07 4.94
CA ASN A 281 -11.76 21.31 4.15
C ASN A 281 -11.54 22.77 3.69
N LYS A 282 -12.31 23.74 4.21
CA LYS A 282 -12.09 25.19 3.96
C LYS A 282 -11.39 25.91 5.11
N HIS A 283 -11.01 25.19 6.16
CA HIS A 283 -10.24 25.71 7.27
C HIS A 283 -8.98 24.88 7.48
N ASP A 284 -8.08 24.92 6.49
CA ASP A 284 -6.65 24.80 6.77
C ASP A 284 -5.93 25.86 5.90
N PRO A 285 -5.15 26.78 6.51
CA PRO A 285 -4.47 27.88 5.82
C PRO A 285 -3.30 27.46 4.93
#